data_AF-A0AA36MD29-F1
#
_entry.id   AF-A0AA36MD29-F1
#
_cell.length_a   1.000
_cell.length_b   1.000
_cell.length_c   1.000
_cell.angle_alpha   90.00
_cell.angle_beta   90.00
_cell.angle_gamma   90.00
#
_symmetry.space_group_name_H-M   'P 1'
#
loop_
_entity.id
_entity.type
_entity.pdbx_description
1 polymer ?
#
loop_
_entity_poly.entity_id
_entity_poly.type
_entity_poly.pdbx_seq_one_letter_code
_entity_poly.pdbx_strand_id
1 'polypeptide(L)'
;MLLLLLVVGLPSLVVSKCVQCASPSLRSQWQLTGFPRQPTNLAFHTACGSALQSVPDNMVLTSCNTVCFEMVIPAYNNYHFIRGCHDDFIEKGNTAQQVRDGPKCYYTNVTSEKITSSDDATLTLPGVAVIRYDKLDSEPGYKNIKLSRAVLEKANFDNYVKEQLQCSITQETNCVKSIYYDGTGEDNNKNSCSGAYCTSFEGKLNGRKYIERGCAPIAPFVENVCFYLNTSTTFVSGPGTGGTVSRQKRSLDAILAGTQCICTNPGYCNTTGRTSIGVLMATVLVTTVIRFLY
;
A
#
# COMPACT_ATOMS: atom_id res chain seq x y z
N MET A 1 -23.02 -50.32 -36.47
CA MET A 1 -22.75 -49.63 -35.18
C MET A 1 -21.25 -49.41 -35.06
N LEU A 2 -20.76 -48.25 -35.47
CA LEU A 2 -19.39 -47.82 -35.18
C LEU A 2 -19.54 -46.45 -34.50
N LEU A 3 -19.49 -46.46 -33.18
CA LEU A 3 -19.61 -45.25 -32.36
C LEU A 3 -18.25 -44.55 -32.40
N LEU A 4 -18.12 -43.52 -33.23
CA LEU A 4 -16.95 -42.63 -33.22
C LEU A 4 -16.98 -41.85 -31.90
N LEU A 5 -16.16 -42.28 -30.94
CA LEU A 5 -15.83 -41.51 -29.73
C LEU A 5 -15.01 -40.29 -30.14
N LEU A 6 -15.70 -39.19 -30.43
CA LEU A 6 -15.12 -37.85 -30.40
C LEU A 6 -14.77 -37.54 -28.95
N VAL A 7 -13.55 -37.89 -28.54
CA VAL A 7 -12.90 -37.31 -27.36
C VAL A 7 -12.60 -35.86 -27.74
N VAL A 8 -13.57 -34.98 -27.52
CA VAL A 8 -13.35 -33.54 -27.48
C VAL A 8 -12.44 -33.33 -26.28
N GLY A 9 -11.13 -33.25 -26.52
CA GLY A 9 -10.20 -32.69 -25.57
C GLY A 9 -10.63 -31.26 -25.34
N LEU A 10 -11.40 -31.03 -24.27
CA LEU A 10 -11.62 -29.69 -23.74
C LEU A 10 -10.22 -29.08 -23.60
N PRO A 11 -9.92 -27.95 -24.26
CA PRO A 11 -8.67 -27.25 -23.98
C PRO A 11 -8.73 -26.98 -22.48
N SER A 12 -7.81 -27.57 -21.72
CA SER A 12 -7.59 -27.16 -20.34
C SER A 12 -7.41 -25.66 -20.42
N LEU A 13 -8.42 -24.90 -19.98
CA LEU A 13 -8.40 -23.45 -19.97
C LEU A 13 -7.12 -23.09 -19.23
N VAL A 14 -6.11 -22.62 -19.97
CA VAL A 14 -4.83 -22.29 -19.40
C VAL A 14 -5.06 -20.96 -18.71
N VAL A 15 -5.43 -21.01 -17.44
CA VAL A 15 -5.82 -19.81 -16.68
C VAL A 15 -4.56 -19.14 -16.16
N SER A 16 -4.48 -17.83 -16.35
CA SER A 16 -3.56 -16.98 -15.61
C SER A 16 -3.75 -17.13 -14.09
N LYS A 17 -2.70 -16.86 -13.31
CA LYS A 17 -2.69 -17.03 -11.86
C LYS A 17 -2.19 -15.74 -11.19
N CYS A 18 -2.64 -15.49 -9.97
CA CYS A 18 -2.02 -14.52 -9.07
C CYS A 18 -1.28 -15.24 -7.95
N VAL A 19 -0.30 -14.55 -7.37
CA VAL A 19 0.33 -14.94 -6.11
C VAL A 19 -0.20 -14.03 -5.01
N GLN A 20 -0.60 -14.60 -3.87
CA GLN A 20 -1.02 -13.90 -2.67
C GLN A 20 -0.01 -14.12 -1.55
N CYS A 21 0.81 -13.11 -1.30
CA CYS A 21 1.84 -13.16 -0.27
C CYS A 21 2.28 -11.77 0.19
N ALA A 22 3.02 -11.73 1.30
CA ALA A 22 3.79 -10.57 1.73
C ALA A 22 5.15 -10.98 2.28
N SER A 23 6.11 -10.05 2.26
CA SER A 23 7.39 -10.20 2.97
C SER A 23 7.15 -10.41 4.47
N PRO A 24 7.89 -11.31 5.16
CA PRO A 24 7.70 -11.60 6.58
C PRO A 24 7.76 -10.39 7.51
N SER A 25 8.60 -9.40 7.18
CA SER A 25 8.74 -8.11 7.88
C SER A 25 7.44 -7.31 7.98
N LEU A 26 6.56 -7.41 6.98
CA LEU A 26 5.31 -6.67 6.93
C LEU A 26 4.27 -7.17 7.95
N ARG A 27 4.48 -8.33 8.56
CA ARG A 27 3.60 -8.84 9.63
C ARG A 27 3.52 -7.87 10.81
N SER A 28 4.64 -7.28 11.19
CA SER A 28 4.75 -6.29 12.27
C SER A 28 4.82 -4.84 11.78
N GLN A 29 4.82 -4.61 10.46
CA GLN A 29 5.05 -3.30 9.85
C GLN A 29 4.02 -3.00 8.74
N TRP A 30 2.79 -3.47 8.91
CA TRP A 30 1.74 -3.36 7.88
C TRP A 30 1.41 -1.91 7.50
N GLN A 31 1.65 -0.96 8.40
CA GLN A 31 1.48 0.46 8.12
C GLN A 31 2.32 0.96 6.94
N LEU A 32 3.47 0.31 6.65
CA LEU A 32 4.31 0.66 5.49
C LEU A 32 3.57 0.49 4.15
N THR A 33 2.54 -0.35 4.14
CA THR A 33 1.83 -0.73 2.92
C THR A 33 0.78 0.30 2.49
N GLY A 34 0.35 1.16 3.42
CA GLY A 34 -0.79 2.06 3.21
C GLY A 34 -2.15 1.35 3.10
N PHE A 35 -2.21 0.02 3.23
CA PHE A 35 -3.47 -0.72 3.22
C PHE A 35 -4.14 -0.71 4.59
N PRO A 36 -5.49 -0.64 4.62
CA PRO A 36 -6.25 -0.58 5.86
C PRO A 36 -6.20 -1.87 6.68
N ARG A 37 -6.08 -3.02 6.01
CA ARG A 37 -6.16 -4.34 6.66
C ARG A 37 -5.24 -5.35 6.00
N GLN A 38 -4.85 -6.34 6.80
CA GLN A 38 -4.21 -7.57 6.33
C GLN A 38 -5.30 -8.56 5.90
N PRO A 39 -5.25 -9.13 4.68
CA PRO A 39 -6.11 -10.26 4.34
C PRO A 39 -5.87 -11.45 5.29
N THR A 40 -6.94 -12.11 5.74
CA THR A 40 -6.86 -13.21 6.73
C THR A 40 -6.01 -14.38 6.27
N ASN A 41 -5.98 -14.66 4.96
CA ASN A 41 -5.25 -15.77 4.36
C ASN A 41 -3.94 -15.33 3.69
N LEU A 42 -3.38 -14.18 4.08
CA LEU A 42 -2.13 -13.69 3.50
C LEU A 42 -0.93 -14.51 3.97
N ALA A 43 -0.24 -15.17 3.05
CA ALA A 43 0.98 -15.90 3.34
C ALA A 43 2.16 -14.94 3.52
N PHE A 44 2.76 -14.92 4.70
CA PHE A 44 4.00 -14.17 4.96
C PHE A 44 5.21 -15.06 4.70
N HIS A 45 5.93 -14.84 3.59
CA HIS A 45 6.97 -15.76 3.14
C HIS A 45 8.08 -15.07 2.34
N THR A 46 9.32 -15.54 2.49
CA THR A 46 10.52 -14.98 1.84
C THR A 46 10.46 -15.05 0.31
N ALA A 47 9.89 -16.15 -0.20
CA ALA A 47 9.50 -16.37 -1.60
C ALA A 47 8.74 -15.19 -2.25
N CYS A 48 8.04 -14.35 -1.46
CA CYS A 48 7.25 -13.26 -2.03
C CYS A 48 8.06 -12.24 -2.83
N GLY A 49 9.34 -12.04 -2.51
CA GLY A 49 10.23 -11.11 -3.23
C GLY A 49 11.07 -11.73 -4.35
N SER A 50 10.90 -13.04 -4.59
CA SER A 50 11.70 -13.79 -5.55
C SER A 50 10.99 -13.88 -6.91
N ALA A 51 11.77 -13.85 -7.99
CA ALA A 51 11.31 -14.26 -9.33
C ALA A 51 11.32 -15.80 -9.36
N LEU A 52 10.28 -16.44 -8.82
CA LEU A 52 10.30 -17.88 -8.57
C LEU A 52 10.00 -18.70 -9.83
N GLN A 53 10.77 -19.77 -10.01
CA GLN A 53 10.38 -20.90 -10.85
C GLN A 53 9.32 -21.79 -10.15
N SER A 54 9.24 -21.78 -8.82
CA SER A 54 8.23 -22.49 -8.03
C SER A 54 7.62 -21.61 -6.93
N VAL A 55 6.37 -21.20 -7.13
CA VAL A 55 5.56 -20.52 -6.11
C VAL A 55 4.87 -21.60 -5.27
N PRO A 56 4.93 -21.56 -3.92
CA PRO A 56 4.20 -22.51 -3.09
C PRO A 56 2.70 -22.50 -3.39
N ASP A 57 2.08 -23.68 -3.49
CA ASP A 57 0.68 -23.83 -3.91
C ASP A 57 -0.30 -23.04 -3.02
N ASN A 58 0.01 -22.90 -1.73
CA ASN A 58 -0.80 -22.14 -0.78
C ASN A 58 -0.78 -20.62 -0.99
N MET A 59 0.06 -20.11 -1.90
CA MET A 59 0.08 -18.70 -2.31
C MET A 59 -0.59 -18.48 -3.66
N VAL A 60 -0.97 -19.54 -4.37
CA VAL A 60 -1.48 -19.44 -5.74
C VAL A 60 -2.99 -19.21 -5.72
N LEU A 61 -3.43 -18.15 -6.38
CA LEU A 61 -4.83 -17.84 -6.63
C LEU A 61 -5.16 -18.03 -8.11
N THR A 62 -6.22 -18.78 -8.39
CA THR A 62 -6.72 -19.04 -9.75
C THR A 62 -7.82 -18.08 -10.17
N SER A 63 -8.30 -17.22 -9.27
CA SER A 63 -9.31 -16.20 -9.54
C SER A 63 -9.11 -14.98 -8.67
N CYS A 64 -9.48 -13.80 -9.19
CA CYS A 64 -9.58 -12.53 -8.49
C CYS A 64 -10.81 -11.79 -8.99
N ASN A 65 -11.50 -11.04 -8.11
CA ASN A 65 -12.66 -10.27 -8.54
C ASN A 65 -12.27 -8.97 -9.27
N THR A 66 -11.04 -8.49 -9.07
CA THR A 66 -10.51 -7.26 -9.69
C THR A 66 -9.26 -7.57 -10.53
N VAL A 67 -8.08 -7.23 -10.02
CA VAL A 67 -6.78 -7.38 -10.68
C VAL A 67 -5.80 -8.05 -9.72
N CYS A 68 -4.85 -8.80 -10.26
CA CYS A 68 -3.66 -9.12 -9.51
C CYS A 68 -2.86 -7.82 -9.34
N PHE A 69 -2.26 -7.61 -8.18
CA PHE A 69 -1.27 -6.55 -8.01
C PHE A 69 0.00 -7.09 -7.36
N GLU A 70 1.09 -6.36 -7.60
CA GLU A 70 2.35 -6.48 -6.88
C GLU A 70 2.82 -5.08 -6.48
N MET A 71 3.31 -4.96 -5.25
CA MET A 71 3.83 -3.71 -4.69
C MET A 71 5.18 -3.96 -4.02
N VAL A 72 6.10 -3.03 -4.23
CA VAL A 72 7.45 -3.02 -3.66
C VAL A 72 7.64 -1.73 -2.87
N ILE A 73 8.08 -1.87 -1.62
CA ILE A 73 8.35 -0.76 -0.72
C ILE A 73 9.81 -0.87 -0.26
N PRO A 74 10.66 0.14 -0.54
CA PRO A 74 11.98 0.22 0.07
C PRO A 74 11.83 0.77 1.50
N ALA A 75 12.32 0.03 2.48
CA ALA A 75 12.41 0.51 3.86
C ALA A 75 13.45 -0.29 4.64
N TYR A 76 14.16 0.38 5.55
CA TYR A 76 15.10 -0.26 6.48
C TYR A 76 16.17 -1.10 5.76
N ASN A 77 16.77 -0.52 4.70
CA ASN A 77 17.79 -1.14 3.86
C ASN A 77 17.34 -2.43 3.15
N ASN A 78 16.04 -2.64 2.96
CA ASN A 78 15.52 -3.83 2.28
C ASN A 78 14.27 -3.52 1.43
N TYR A 79 13.95 -4.42 0.51
CA TYR A 79 12.71 -4.40 -0.26
C TYR A 79 11.65 -5.29 0.39
N HIS A 80 10.47 -4.73 0.58
CA HIS A 80 9.29 -5.42 1.08
C HIS A 80 8.30 -5.58 -0.05
N PHE A 81 7.79 -6.81 -0.22
CA PHE A 81 6.92 -7.19 -1.32
C PHE A 81 5.54 -7.52 -0.80
N ILE A 82 4.53 -7.15 -1.58
CA ILE A 82 3.14 -7.56 -1.39
C ILE A 82 2.59 -7.97 -2.73
N ARG A 83 1.87 -9.08 -2.78
CA ARG A 83 1.20 -9.59 -3.97
C ARG A 83 -0.16 -10.12 -3.57
N GLY A 84 -1.17 -9.97 -4.43
CA GLY A 84 -2.47 -10.62 -4.26
C GLY A 84 -3.53 -10.09 -5.19
N CYS A 85 -4.79 -10.47 -4.95
CA CYS A 85 -5.95 -9.81 -5.55
C CYS A 85 -6.15 -8.45 -4.88
N HIS A 86 -6.24 -7.36 -5.64
CA HIS A 86 -6.36 -6.02 -5.05
C HIS A 86 -7.58 -5.89 -4.13
N ASP A 87 -8.71 -6.53 -4.46
CA ASP A 87 -9.94 -6.46 -3.68
C ASP A 87 -9.90 -7.13 -2.31
N ASP A 88 -8.93 -8.00 -2.05
CA ASP A 88 -8.74 -8.60 -0.73
C ASP A 88 -8.13 -7.61 0.27
N PHE A 89 -7.43 -6.59 -0.22
CA PHE A 89 -6.71 -5.62 0.60
C PHE A 89 -7.51 -4.32 0.82
N ILE A 90 -8.44 -4.02 -0.10
CA ILE A 90 -9.36 -2.88 0.02
C ILE A 90 -10.70 -3.32 0.62
N GLU A 91 -11.43 -2.38 1.21
CA GLU A 91 -12.73 -2.66 1.80
C GLU A 91 -13.83 -2.61 0.72
N LYS A 92 -14.59 -3.70 0.58
CA LYS A 92 -15.72 -3.77 -0.37
C LYS A 92 -16.83 -2.84 0.13
N GLY A 93 -17.15 -1.81 -0.67
CA GLY A 93 -18.28 -0.91 -0.41
C GLY A 93 -17.94 0.48 0.14
N ASN A 94 -16.70 0.75 0.55
CA ASN A 94 -16.28 2.07 1.06
C ASN A 94 -15.43 2.89 0.09
N THR A 95 -14.88 2.27 -0.96
CA THR A 95 -14.10 2.98 -1.96
C THR A 95 -14.53 2.56 -3.38
N ALA A 96 -14.79 3.53 -4.26
CA ALA A 96 -14.98 3.28 -5.71
C ALA A 96 -13.68 2.84 -6.41
N GLN A 97 -12.69 2.37 -5.65
CA GLN A 97 -11.26 2.34 -5.99
C GLN A 97 -10.77 0.98 -6.41
N GLN A 98 -11.69 0.11 -6.80
CA GLN A 98 -11.32 -1.12 -7.45
C GLN A 98 -10.63 -0.75 -8.75
N VAL A 99 -9.35 -1.09 -8.87
CA VAL A 99 -8.67 -1.03 -10.16
C VAL A 99 -9.29 -2.14 -11.01
N ARG A 100 -10.20 -1.74 -11.90
CA ARG A 100 -10.95 -2.65 -12.77
C ARG A 100 -10.50 -2.59 -14.22
N ASP A 101 -9.62 -1.66 -14.57
CA ASP A 101 -9.26 -1.35 -15.97
C ASP A 101 -7.77 -1.46 -16.19
N GLY A 102 -7.40 -2.19 -17.27
CA GLY A 102 -6.07 -2.28 -17.86
C GLY A 102 -4.90 -2.67 -16.93
N PRO A 103 -3.74 -3.00 -17.51
CA PRO A 103 -2.51 -2.97 -16.74
C PRO A 103 -2.20 -1.52 -16.32
N LYS A 104 -1.81 -1.32 -15.07
CA LYS A 104 -1.34 -0.03 -14.56
C LYS A 104 -0.03 -0.24 -13.82
N CYS A 105 0.94 0.64 -14.00
CA CYS A 105 2.17 0.59 -13.22
C CYS A 105 2.67 2.00 -12.89
N TYR A 106 3.05 2.20 -11.63
CA TYR A 106 3.62 3.44 -11.14
C TYR A 106 4.89 3.16 -10.34
N TYR A 107 5.87 4.04 -10.44
CA TYR A 107 7.09 3.92 -9.67
C TYR A 107 7.67 5.28 -9.23
N THR A 108 8.39 5.25 -8.12
CA THR A 108 9.06 6.41 -7.52
C THR A 108 10.47 6.05 -7.10
N ASN A 109 11.41 6.96 -7.35
CA ASN A 109 12.76 6.88 -6.81
C ASN A 109 12.77 7.40 -5.36
N VAL A 110 13.21 6.56 -4.43
CA VAL A 110 13.25 6.85 -2.99
C VAL A 110 14.70 7.03 -2.56
N THR A 111 15.27 8.19 -2.92
CA THR A 111 16.69 8.48 -2.75
C THR A 111 17.14 8.54 -1.28
N SER A 112 16.20 8.77 -0.37
CA SER A 112 16.40 8.71 1.08
C SER A 112 16.63 7.30 1.61
N GLU A 113 16.16 6.28 0.88
CA GLU A 113 16.36 4.87 1.24
C GLU A 113 17.53 4.30 0.45
N LYS A 114 18.35 3.51 1.14
CA LYS A 114 19.57 2.92 0.62
C LYS A 114 19.48 1.41 0.73
N ILE A 115 19.45 0.71 -0.40
CA ILE A 115 19.29 -0.74 -0.44
C ILE A 115 20.64 -1.38 -0.74
N THR A 116 21.06 -2.30 0.11
CA THR A 116 22.26 -3.10 -0.12
C THR A 116 21.97 -4.20 -1.14
N SER A 117 22.80 -4.31 -2.17
CA SER A 117 22.68 -5.34 -3.21
C SER A 117 22.78 -6.75 -2.61
N SER A 118 22.02 -7.70 -3.16
CA SER A 118 22.16 -9.11 -2.76
C SER A 118 23.46 -9.73 -3.25
N ASP A 119 24.03 -9.21 -4.33
CA ASP A 119 25.18 -9.81 -5.02
C ASP A 119 26.50 -9.22 -4.52
N ASP A 120 26.46 -7.99 -4.00
CA ASP A 120 27.61 -7.30 -3.43
C ASP A 120 27.18 -6.48 -2.20
N ALA A 121 27.54 -6.97 -1.01
CA ALA A 121 27.21 -6.33 0.25
C ALA A 121 27.84 -4.93 0.44
N THR A 122 28.80 -4.55 -0.41
CA THR A 122 29.41 -3.21 -0.42
C THR A 122 28.69 -2.23 -1.35
N LEU A 123 27.92 -2.74 -2.31
CA LEU A 123 27.14 -1.93 -3.24
C LEU A 123 25.81 -1.50 -2.61
N THR A 124 25.59 -0.19 -2.57
CA THR A 124 24.35 0.41 -2.07
C THR A 124 23.68 1.22 -3.18
N LEU A 125 22.43 0.87 -3.49
CA LEU A 125 21.62 1.48 -4.53
C LEU A 125 20.52 2.37 -3.92
N PRO A 126 20.07 3.43 -4.61
CA PRO A 126 18.87 4.15 -4.19
C PRO A 126 17.65 3.21 -4.20
N GLY A 127 16.80 3.32 -3.19
CA GLY A 127 15.56 2.55 -3.15
C GLY A 127 14.59 2.98 -4.24
N VAL A 128 13.78 2.04 -4.72
CA VAL A 128 12.67 2.31 -5.63
C VAL A 128 11.38 1.72 -5.08
N ALA A 129 10.30 2.47 -5.14
CA ALA A 129 8.97 1.99 -4.81
C ALA A 129 8.17 1.78 -6.09
N VAL A 130 7.44 0.67 -6.19
CA VAL A 130 6.72 0.29 -7.41
C VAL A 130 5.39 -0.30 -7.02
N ILE A 131 4.35 0.01 -7.79
CA ILE A 131 3.09 -0.74 -7.75
C ILE A 131 2.65 -1.06 -9.17
N ARG A 132 2.23 -2.30 -9.39
CA ARG A 132 1.77 -2.79 -10.68
C ARG A 132 0.49 -3.59 -10.50
N TYR A 133 -0.44 -3.38 -11.43
CA TYR A 133 -1.73 -4.03 -11.53
C TYR A 133 -1.84 -4.72 -12.87
N ASP A 134 -2.42 -5.91 -12.88
CA ASP A 134 -2.61 -6.68 -14.10
C ASP A 134 -3.85 -7.59 -13.99
N LYS A 135 -4.57 -7.76 -15.10
CA LYS A 135 -5.79 -8.57 -15.12
C LYS A 135 -5.45 -10.04 -15.29
N LEU A 136 -6.26 -10.89 -14.67
CA LEU A 136 -6.33 -12.27 -15.11
C LEU A 136 -6.96 -12.31 -16.51
N ASP A 137 -6.30 -13.01 -17.42
CA ASP A 137 -6.72 -13.24 -18.79
C ASP A 137 -6.51 -14.72 -19.18
N SER A 138 -6.70 -15.03 -20.47
CA SER A 138 -6.51 -16.37 -21.03
C SER A 138 -5.05 -16.75 -21.29
N GLU A 139 -4.09 -15.88 -20.97
CA GLU A 139 -2.68 -16.20 -21.17
C GLU A 139 -2.09 -16.93 -19.96
N PRO A 140 -1.36 -18.06 -20.18
CA PRO A 140 -0.70 -18.77 -19.11
C PRO A 140 0.26 -17.89 -18.31
N GLY A 141 0.28 -18.11 -17.00
CA GLY A 141 1.35 -17.66 -16.13
C GLY A 141 0.89 -16.76 -14.99
N TYR A 142 1.87 -16.30 -14.22
CA TYR A 142 1.63 -15.44 -13.07
C TYR A 142 1.62 -13.97 -13.48
N LYS A 143 0.56 -13.27 -13.11
CA LYS A 143 0.37 -11.86 -13.49
C LYS A 143 1.03 -10.85 -12.56
N ASN A 144 1.40 -11.22 -11.33
CA ASN A 144 1.96 -10.31 -10.32
C ASN A 144 3.29 -10.79 -9.71
N ILE A 145 4.21 -11.27 -10.55
CA ILE A 145 5.57 -11.67 -10.15
C ILE A 145 6.67 -11.03 -10.99
N LYS A 146 6.37 -9.92 -11.69
CA LYS A 146 7.34 -9.28 -12.59
C LYS A 146 8.40 -8.51 -11.81
N LEU A 147 8.08 -8.06 -10.61
CA LEU A 147 9.01 -7.38 -9.70
C LEU A 147 9.71 -8.39 -8.81
N SER A 148 11.03 -8.35 -8.78
CA SER A 148 11.85 -9.14 -7.86
C SER A 148 13.08 -8.34 -7.44
N ARG A 149 13.73 -8.78 -6.37
CA ARG A 149 14.97 -8.14 -5.89
C ARG A 149 16.02 -8.00 -7.00
N ALA A 150 16.28 -9.07 -7.75
CA ALA A 150 17.23 -9.07 -8.87
C ALA A 150 16.84 -8.14 -10.02
N VAL A 151 15.55 -7.79 -10.17
CA VAL A 151 15.10 -6.79 -11.15
C VAL A 151 15.33 -5.37 -10.62
N LEU A 152 15.01 -5.13 -9.35
CA LEU A 152 15.10 -3.83 -8.70
C LEU A 152 16.55 -3.36 -8.52
N GLU A 153 17.49 -4.29 -8.40
CA GLU A 153 18.91 -4.02 -8.19
C GLU A 153 19.70 -3.87 -9.51
N LYS A 154 19.03 -3.90 -10.67
CA LYS A 154 19.70 -3.69 -11.96
C LYS A 154 20.12 -2.23 -12.14
N ALA A 155 21.33 -2.01 -12.65
CA ALA A 155 21.84 -0.68 -12.96
C ALA A 155 20.96 0.11 -13.95
N ASN A 156 20.22 -0.58 -14.83
CA ASN A 156 19.30 0.01 -15.80
C ASN A 156 17.82 -0.21 -15.43
N PHE A 157 17.50 -0.29 -14.13
CA PHE A 157 16.14 -0.50 -13.64
C PHE A 157 15.13 0.46 -14.27
N ASP A 158 15.46 1.76 -14.37
CA ASP A 158 14.58 2.77 -14.97
C ASP A 158 14.16 2.42 -16.40
N ASN A 159 15.08 1.92 -17.22
CA ASN A 159 14.76 1.50 -18.59
C ASN A 159 13.92 0.22 -18.58
N TYR A 160 14.24 -0.73 -17.70
CA TYR A 160 13.46 -1.95 -17.55
C TYR A 160 11.99 -1.64 -17.19
N VAL A 161 11.73 -0.79 -16.20
CA VAL A 161 10.35 -0.50 -15.79
C VAL A 161 9.58 0.33 -16.81
N LYS A 162 10.24 1.24 -17.53
CA LYS A 162 9.60 2.02 -18.60
C LYS A 162 9.30 1.18 -19.84
N GLU A 163 10.25 0.40 -20.31
CA GLU A 163 10.13 -0.31 -21.59
C GLU A 163 9.41 -1.65 -21.45
N GLN A 164 9.69 -2.41 -20.37
CA GLN A 164 9.15 -3.77 -20.20
C GLN A 164 7.85 -3.78 -19.40
N LEU A 165 7.72 -2.89 -18.41
CA LEU A 165 6.55 -2.84 -17.52
C LEU A 165 5.63 -1.64 -17.79
N GLN A 166 6.03 -0.72 -18.69
CA GLN A 166 5.26 0.48 -19.04
C GLN A 166 4.86 1.32 -17.81
N CYS A 167 5.75 1.36 -16.81
CA CYS A 167 5.50 2.10 -15.57
C CYS A 167 5.65 3.60 -15.78
N SER A 168 4.67 4.35 -15.29
CA SER A 168 4.72 5.81 -15.24
C SER A 168 5.46 6.26 -13.99
N ILE A 169 6.42 7.17 -14.14
CA ILE A 169 7.05 7.80 -12.98
C ILE A 169 6.05 8.71 -12.27
N THR A 170 5.95 8.60 -10.96
CA THR A 170 5.13 9.50 -10.14
C THR A 170 5.91 10.77 -9.81
N GLN A 171 5.26 11.92 -9.95
CA GLN A 171 5.86 13.22 -9.63
C GLN A 171 5.92 13.42 -8.12
N GLU A 172 7.01 14.01 -7.66
CA GLU A 172 7.19 14.39 -6.27
C GLU A 172 6.28 15.57 -5.90
N THR A 173 5.65 15.48 -4.75
CA THR A 173 4.78 16.51 -4.17
C THR A 173 5.27 16.87 -2.77
N ASN A 174 5.07 18.12 -2.38
CA ASN A 174 5.44 18.61 -1.05
C ASN A 174 4.23 18.54 -0.13
N CYS A 175 4.36 17.76 0.94
CA CYS A 175 3.30 17.53 1.92
C CYS A 175 3.66 18.15 3.26
N VAL A 176 2.64 18.51 4.03
CA VAL A 176 2.74 18.77 5.45
C VAL A 176 3.16 17.49 6.18
N LYS A 177 4.15 17.65 7.05
CA LYS A 177 4.62 16.62 7.98
C LYS A 177 4.33 17.07 9.40
N SER A 178 3.49 16.35 10.12
CA SER A 178 3.12 16.73 11.48
C SER A 178 2.63 15.53 12.27
N ILE A 179 2.98 15.45 13.55
CA ILE A 179 2.42 14.44 14.46
C ILE A 179 1.91 15.17 15.71
N TYR A 180 0.66 14.92 16.05
CA TYR A 180 0.02 15.41 17.27
C TYR A 180 -0.66 14.25 17.99
N TYR A 181 -0.43 14.15 19.29
CA TYR A 181 -1.07 13.19 20.17
C TYR A 181 -1.40 13.85 21.50
N ASP A 182 -2.69 13.93 21.82
CA ASP A 182 -3.21 14.32 23.13
C ASP A 182 -2.55 15.57 23.76
N GLY A 183 -2.50 16.66 23.01
CA GLY A 183 -1.89 17.93 23.47
C GLY A 183 -0.38 18.02 23.27
N THR A 184 0.27 16.94 22.85
CA THR A 184 1.72 16.90 22.57
C THR A 184 1.97 16.84 21.06
N GLY A 185 3.01 17.54 20.59
CA GLY A 185 3.38 17.58 19.17
C GLY A 185 2.76 18.75 18.41
N GLU A 186 2.69 18.63 17.09
CA GLU A 186 2.31 19.71 16.20
C GLU A 186 1.13 19.32 15.30
N ASP A 187 0.13 20.19 15.23
CA ASP A 187 -0.96 20.15 14.25
C ASP A 187 -0.89 21.44 13.40
N ASN A 188 0.24 21.64 12.73
CA ASN A 188 0.55 22.85 11.97
C ASN A 188 1.23 22.51 10.62
N ASN A 189 1.43 23.51 9.76
CA ASN A 189 2.04 23.36 8.44
C ASN A 189 3.53 23.78 8.41
N LYS A 190 4.21 23.80 9.55
CA LYS A 190 5.59 24.32 9.63
C LYS A 190 6.62 23.36 9.05
N ASN A 191 6.34 22.07 9.16
CA ASN A 191 7.23 21.00 8.73
C ASN A 191 6.66 20.38 7.45
N SER A 192 7.56 20.03 6.53
CA SER A 192 7.21 19.39 5.27
C SER A 192 8.04 18.14 5.01
N CYS A 193 7.55 17.32 4.10
CA CYS A 193 8.29 16.24 3.46
C CYS A 193 8.01 16.26 1.96
N SER A 194 8.86 15.56 1.22
CA SER A 194 8.71 15.41 -0.22
C SER A 194 8.59 13.91 -0.53
N GLY A 195 7.61 13.57 -1.38
CA GLY A 195 7.33 12.20 -1.78
C GLY A 195 6.24 12.16 -2.85
N ALA A 196 5.98 11.00 -3.45
CA ALA A 196 4.99 10.90 -4.53
C ALA A 196 3.53 11.10 -4.06
N TYR A 197 3.26 10.81 -2.80
CA TYR A 197 1.92 10.90 -2.21
C TYR A 197 1.98 11.55 -0.84
N CYS A 198 0.98 12.37 -0.53
CA CYS A 198 0.72 12.84 0.81
C CYS A 198 -0.18 11.86 1.55
N THR A 199 0.11 11.65 2.83
CA THR A 199 -0.72 10.86 3.74
C THR A 199 -1.23 11.74 4.87
N SER A 200 -2.44 11.45 5.34
CA SER A 200 -2.94 12.02 6.58
C SER A 200 -3.79 11.01 7.32
N PHE A 201 -3.74 11.09 8.64
CA PHE A 201 -4.61 10.40 9.56
C PHE A 201 -5.13 11.43 10.55
N GLU A 202 -6.45 11.47 10.73
CA GLU A 202 -7.08 12.27 11.77
C GLU A 202 -8.12 11.43 12.52
N GLY A 203 -7.96 11.33 13.84
CA GLY A 203 -8.88 10.56 14.67
C GLY A 203 -8.37 10.38 16.09
N LYS A 204 -8.39 9.13 16.54
CA LYS A 204 -8.03 8.74 17.90
C LYS A 204 -7.06 7.57 17.91
N LEU A 205 -6.07 7.66 18.79
CA LEU A 205 -5.20 6.56 19.20
C LEU A 205 -5.46 6.30 20.69
N ASN A 206 -5.92 5.10 21.03
CA ASN A 206 -6.32 4.74 22.40
C ASN A 206 -7.31 5.74 23.03
N GLY A 207 -8.29 6.17 22.22
CA GLY A 207 -9.34 7.11 22.62
C GLY A 207 -8.93 8.58 22.68
N ARG A 208 -7.62 8.90 22.57
CA ARG A 208 -7.08 10.26 22.63
C ARG A 208 -6.87 10.82 21.23
N LYS A 209 -7.00 12.14 21.06
CA LYS A 209 -6.87 12.80 19.75
C LYS A 209 -5.49 12.51 19.16
N TYR A 210 -5.48 12.03 17.92
CA TYR A 210 -4.27 11.70 17.17
C TYR A 210 -4.36 12.22 15.75
N ILE A 211 -3.30 12.88 15.31
CA ILE A 211 -3.13 13.36 13.95
C ILE A 211 -1.73 13.00 13.48
N GLU A 212 -1.64 12.43 12.30
CA GLU A 212 -0.38 12.17 11.61
C GLU A 212 -0.51 12.66 10.18
N ARG A 213 0.49 13.39 9.70
CA ARG A 213 0.60 13.82 8.30
C ARG A 213 2.01 13.54 7.83
N GLY A 214 2.15 13.09 6.59
CA GLY A 214 3.44 12.77 6.02
C GLY A 214 3.39 12.49 4.53
N CYS A 215 4.41 11.77 4.08
CA CYS A 215 4.63 11.41 2.69
C CYS A 215 4.76 9.90 2.57
N ALA A 216 4.31 9.37 1.44
CA ALA A 216 4.55 7.99 1.05
C ALA A 216 5.20 7.96 -0.34
N PRO A 217 6.15 7.03 -0.58
CA PRO A 217 6.78 6.88 -1.87
C PRO A 217 5.87 6.21 -2.91
N ILE A 218 4.86 5.47 -2.45
CA ILE A 218 3.90 4.75 -3.29
C ILE A 218 2.55 4.66 -2.58
N ALA A 219 1.46 4.53 -3.34
CA ALA A 219 0.13 4.34 -2.81
C ALA A 219 -0.55 3.10 -3.41
N PRO A 220 -1.32 2.33 -2.61
CA PRO A 220 -2.10 1.19 -3.10
C PRO A 220 -3.40 1.60 -3.81
N PHE A 221 -3.61 2.90 -4.03
CA PHE A 221 -4.78 3.48 -4.65
C PHE A 221 -4.34 4.37 -5.81
N VAL A 222 -5.09 4.33 -6.91
CA VAL A 222 -4.77 5.10 -8.13
C VAL A 222 -5.31 6.54 -8.05
N GLU A 223 -6.29 6.77 -7.18
CA GLU A 223 -6.95 8.05 -7.00
C GLU A 223 -6.83 8.51 -5.55
N ASN A 224 -7.05 9.81 -5.33
CA ASN A 224 -7.11 10.38 -3.99
C ASN A 224 -8.21 9.68 -3.17
N VAL A 225 -7.85 9.19 -1.99
CA VAL A 225 -8.75 8.45 -1.11
C VAL A 225 -8.81 9.07 0.26
N CYS A 226 -9.98 8.96 0.90
CA CYS A 226 -10.10 8.92 2.34
C CYS A 226 -10.99 7.72 2.73
N PHE A 227 -10.58 6.94 3.73
CA PHE A 227 -11.38 5.86 4.28
C PHE A 227 -11.31 5.89 5.81
N TYR A 228 -12.37 5.37 6.44
CA TYR A 228 -12.39 5.21 7.88
C TYR A 228 -11.65 3.93 8.26
N LEU A 229 -10.77 4.05 9.25
CA LEU A 229 -10.08 2.95 9.88
C LEU A 229 -10.58 2.78 11.30
N ASN A 230 -10.77 1.52 11.68
CA ASN A 230 -10.87 1.09 13.06
C ASN A 230 -10.10 -0.21 13.22
N THR A 231 -8.88 -0.11 13.74
CA THR A 231 -8.01 -1.27 13.92
C THR A 231 -7.55 -1.39 15.36
N SER A 232 -7.49 -2.63 15.84
CA SER A 232 -6.82 -2.99 17.09
C SER A 232 -5.52 -3.69 16.72
N THR A 233 -4.38 -3.05 17.00
CA THR A 233 -3.07 -3.69 16.83
C THR A 233 -2.46 -3.91 18.20
N THR A 234 -1.87 -5.07 18.41
CA THR A 234 -1.13 -5.38 19.63
C THR A 234 0.35 -5.34 19.29
N PHE A 235 1.11 -4.47 19.94
CA PHE A 235 2.55 -4.43 19.80
C PHE A 235 3.23 -4.73 21.11
N VAL A 236 4.30 -5.50 21.01
CA VAL A 236 5.05 -5.96 22.16
C VAL A 236 6.03 -4.87 22.58
N SER A 237 5.77 -4.20 23.71
CA SER A 237 6.67 -3.21 24.30
C SER A 237 7.45 -3.80 25.48
N GLY A 238 8.73 -3.47 25.59
CA GLY A 238 9.61 -4.03 26.61
C GLY A 238 11.06 -3.59 26.41
N PRO A 239 11.94 -3.83 27.39
CA PRO A 239 13.29 -3.28 27.35
C PRO A 239 13.99 -3.77 26.08
N GLY A 240 14.60 -2.82 25.36
CA GLY A 240 15.40 -3.10 24.18
C GLY A 240 16.49 -4.13 24.47
N THR A 241 17.20 -4.54 23.43
CA THR A 241 18.24 -5.58 23.41
C THR A 241 19.46 -5.35 24.34
N GLY A 242 19.40 -4.41 25.28
CA GLY A 242 20.39 -4.20 26.32
C GLY A 242 19.77 -4.27 27.71
N GLY A 243 19.98 -5.38 28.41
CA GLY A 243 19.66 -5.48 29.84
C GLY A 243 19.26 -6.88 30.27
N THR A 244 20.19 -7.60 30.90
CA THR A 244 20.00 -8.86 31.62
C THR A 244 19.11 -8.68 32.86
N VAL A 245 17.81 -8.39 32.67
CA VAL A 245 16.80 -8.57 33.72
C VAL A 245 15.48 -9.02 33.09
N SER A 246 15.04 -10.21 33.50
CA SER A 246 13.78 -10.87 33.13
C SER A 246 12.55 -9.98 33.36
N ARG A 247 12.22 -9.12 32.39
CA ARG A 247 10.89 -8.51 32.27
C ARG A 247 10.22 -9.08 31.03
N GLN A 248 9.15 -9.85 31.24
CA GLN A 248 8.28 -10.28 30.15
C GLN A 248 7.85 -9.04 29.37
N LYS A 249 8.04 -9.08 28.04
CA LYS A 249 7.59 -8.03 27.16
C LYS A 249 6.07 -7.90 27.33
N ARG A 250 5.58 -6.68 27.53
CA ARG A 250 4.15 -6.39 27.73
C ARG A 250 3.52 -6.18 26.37
N SER A 251 2.38 -6.82 26.11
CA SER A 251 1.53 -6.42 24.99
C SER A 251 0.96 -5.04 25.32
N LEU A 252 1.08 -4.10 24.39
CA LEU A 252 0.33 -2.86 24.39
C LEU A 252 -0.65 -2.92 23.24
N ASP A 253 -1.91 -2.69 23.56
CA ASP A 253 -2.96 -2.60 22.57
C ASP A 253 -3.07 -1.14 22.12
N ALA A 254 -2.96 -0.93 20.82
CA ALA A 254 -3.23 0.34 20.17
C ALA A 254 -4.48 0.22 19.31
N ILE A 255 -5.52 0.93 19.74
CA ILE A 255 -6.75 1.10 19.01
C ILE A 255 -6.62 2.40 18.21
N LEU A 256 -6.54 2.27 16.90
CA LEU A 256 -6.50 3.38 15.97
C LEU A 256 -7.87 3.50 15.30
N ALA A 257 -8.56 4.61 15.53
CA ALA A 257 -9.90 4.87 15.00
C ALA A 257 -9.97 6.28 14.40
N GLY A 258 -10.16 6.40 13.10
CA GLY A 258 -10.09 7.70 12.43
C GLY A 258 -10.19 7.62 10.91
N THR A 259 -10.02 8.76 10.26
CA THR A 259 -9.98 8.83 8.80
C THR A 259 -8.54 8.85 8.33
N GLN A 260 -8.15 7.88 7.50
CA GLN A 260 -6.89 7.93 6.76
C GLN A 260 -7.16 8.41 5.34
N CYS A 261 -6.30 9.30 4.84
CA CYS A 261 -6.33 9.75 3.46
C CYS A 261 -4.96 9.60 2.81
N ILE A 262 -4.98 9.35 1.50
CA ILE A 262 -3.79 9.32 0.64
C ILE A 262 -4.12 10.10 -0.62
N CYS A 263 -3.27 11.06 -1.00
CA CYS A 263 -3.53 11.93 -2.15
C CYS A 263 -2.26 12.44 -2.82
N THR A 264 -2.33 12.75 -4.11
CA THR A 264 -1.25 13.42 -4.87
C THR A 264 -1.33 14.94 -4.74
N ASN A 265 -2.53 15.48 -4.53
CA ASN A 265 -2.76 16.91 -4.30
C ASN A 265 -2.84 17.19 -2.77
N PRO A 266 -1.87 17.90 -2.17
CA PRO A 266 -1.87 18.19 -0.74
C PRO A 266 -3.15 18.90 -0.27
N GLY A 267 -3.73 19.78 -1.12
CA GLY A 267 -4.97 20.51 -0.82
C GLY A 267 -6.20 19.62 -0.61
N TYR A 268 -6.17 18.38 -1.10
CA TYR A 268 -7.28 17.45 -0.95
C TYR A 268 -7.33 16.81 0.45
N CYS A 269 -6.20 16.35 0.97
CA CYS A 269 -6.18 15.55 2.20
C CYS A 269 -5.12 15.91 3.24
N ASN A 270 -4.14 16.75 2.92
CA ASN A 270 -2.94 16.97 3.72
C ASN A 270 -2.81 18.45 4.14
N THR A 271 -3.94 19.12 4.40
CA THR A 271 -4.01 20.47 4.94
C THR A 271 -4.33 20.43 6.44
N THR A 272 -3.78 21.35 7.23
CA THR A 272 -4.29 21.60 8.58
C THR A 272 -5.63 22.33 8.55
N GLY A 273 -6.53 21.95 9.45
CA GLY A 273 -7.80 22.64 9.63
C GLY A 273 -8.81 22.39 8.50
N ARG A 274 -9.20 21.12 8.28
CA ARG A 274 -10.51 20.84 7.66
C ARG A 274 -11.60 21.43 8.56
N THR A 275 -11.95 22.70 8.36
CA THR A 275 -13.32 23.14 8.61
C THR A 275 -14.16 22.26 7.69
N SER A 276 -14.84 21.29 8.29
CA SER A 276 -15.77 20.39 7.59
C SER A 276 -16.56 21.20 6.57
N ILE A 277 -16.46 20.85 5.29
CA ILE A 277 -17.16 21.54 4.19
C ILE A 277 -18.68 21.60 4.48
N GLY A 278 -19.21 20.67 5.27
CA GLY A 278 -20.59 20.70 5.78
C GLY A 278 -20.95 21.94 6.62
N VAL A 279 -19.99 22.54 7.35
CA VAL A 279 -20.23 23.77 8.14
C VAL A 279 -20.26 25.02 7.25
N LEU A 280 -19.47 25.04 6.18
CA LEU A 280 -19.47 26.13 5.18
C LEU A 280 -20.74 26.11 4.32
N MET A 281 -21.24 24.93 3.96
CA MET A 281 -22.51 24.81 3.22
C MET A 281 -23.72 25.15 4.11
N ALA A 282 -23.69 24.80 5.40
CA ALA A 282 -24.75 25.16 6.34
C ALA A 282 -24.84 26.67 6.60
N THR A 283 -23.72 27.38 6.69
CA THR A 283 -23.73 28.84 6.88
C THR A 283 -24.16 29.59 5.62
N VAL A 284 -23.81 29.11 4.43
CA VAL A 284 -24.33 29.65 3.17
C VAL A 284 -25.84 29.45 3.07
N LEU A 285 -26.35 28.24 3.36
CA LEU A 285 -27.80 27.98 3.30
C LEU A 285 -28.59 28.86 4.27
N VAL A 286 -28.12 29.00 5.52
CA VAL A 286 -28.78 29.83 6.55
C VAL A 286 -28.78 31.31 6.16
N THR A 287 -27.68 31.81 5.58
CA THR A 287 -27.63 33.22 5.13
C THR A 287 -28.47 33.48 3.88
N THR A 288 -28.59 32.52 2.96
CA THR A 288 -29.51 32.64 1.81
C THR A 288 -30.98 32.55 2.22
N VAL A 289 -31.34 31.69 3.18
CA VAL A 289 -32.74 31.56 3.63
C VAL A 289 -33.18 32.78 4.44
N ILE A 290 -32.30 33.35 5.27
CA ILE A 290 -32.62 34.57 6.04
C ILE A 290 -32.81 35.79 5.14
N ARG A 291 -32.08 35.89 4.01
CA ARG A 291 -32.28 36.96 3.01
C ARG A 291 -33.56 36.85 2.19
N PHE A 292 -34.23 35.69 2.19
CA PHE A 292 -35.51 35.49 1.51
C PHE A 292 -36.73 35.61 2.43
N LEU A 293 -36.51 35.70 3.75
CA LEU A 293 -37.57 35.79 4.77
C LEU A 293 -37.68 37.18 5.43
N TYR A 294 -36.93 38.16 4.92
CA TYR A 294 -37.04 39.59 5.21
C TYR A 294 -37.10 40.36 3.88
#